data_AF-A0A7X5VPM7-F1
#
_entry.id   AF-A0A7X5VPM7-F1
#
_cell.length_a   1.000
_cell.length_b   1.000
_cell.length_c   1.000
_cell.angle_alpha   90.00
_cell.angle_beta   90.00
_cell.angle_gamma   90.00
#
_symmetry.space_group_name_H-M   'P 1'
#
loop_
_entity.id
_entity.type
_entity.pdbx_description
1 polymer ?
#
loop_
_entity_poly.entity_id
_entity_poly.type
_entity_poly.pdbx_seq_one_letter_code
_entity_poly.pdbx_strand_id
1 'polypeptide(L)' 'MAVTAEGPVTRLYDDKGRFRVKLGVNEEGPQFRLYDGMQTVRADLVVTESGPTLRIYDEAGTYRAR' A
#
# COMPACT_ATOMS: atom_id res chain seq x y z
N MET A 1 -14.52 4.11 -3.83
CA MET A 1 -14.31 2.65 -3.64
C MET A 1 -14.57 1.96 -4.97
N ALA A 2 -13.75 1.00 -5.34
CA ALA A 2 -13.91 0.17 -6.53
C ALA A 2 -13.62 -1.29 -6.18
N VAL A 3 -14.15 -2.23 -6.96
CA VAL A 3 -13.74 -3.64 -6.92
C VAL A 3 -12.89 -3.87 -8.16
N THR A 4 -11.65 -4.31 -7.99
CA THR A 4 -10.72 -4.64 -9.08
C THR A 4 -10.45 -6.15 -9.10
N ALA A 5 -9.67 -6.62 -10.07
CA ALA A 5 -9.20 -8.00 -10.09
C ALA A 5 -8.39 -8.38 -8.83
N GLU A 6 -7.77 -7.41 -8.17
CA GLU A 6 -7.03 -7.60 -6.92
C GLU A 6 -7.94 -7.65 -5.68
N GLY A 7 -9.21 -7.22 -5.80
CA GLY A 7 -10.14 -7.09 -4.67
C GLY A 7 -10.71 -5.68 -4.49
N PRO A 8 -11.45 -5.43 -3.39
CA PRO A 8 -11.97 -4.12 -3.06
C PRO A 8 -10.85 -3.13 -2.72
N VAL A 9 -10.90 -1.93 -3.29
CA VAL A 9 -9.89 -0.89 -3.14
C VAL A 9 -10.49 0.50 -2.99
N THR A 10 -9.87 1.30 -2.13
CA THR A 10 -10.03 2.75 -2.01
C THR A 10 -8.67 3.41 -2.20
N ARG A 11 -8.61 4.44 -3.05
CA ARG A 11 -7.40 5.21 -3.33
C ARG A 11 -7.65 6.67 -2.97
N LEU A 12 -6.68 7.32 -2.33
CA LEU A 12 -6.66 8.76 -2.14
C LEU A 12 -5.64 9.36 -3.10
N TYR A 13 -6.01 10.44 -3.78
CA TYR A 13 -5.23 11.05 -4.86
C TYR A 13 -4.66 12.42 -4.43
N ASP A 14 -3.49 12.77 -4.97
CA ASP A 14 -2.96 14.13 -4.90
C ASP A 14 -3.64 15.05 -5.93
N ASP A 15 -3.27 16.34 -5.89
CA ASP A 15 -3.71 17.38 -6.82
C ASP A 15 -3.33 17.11 -8.29
N LYS A 16 -2.35 16.23 -8.53
CA LYS A 16 -1.90 15.80 -9.86
C LYS A 16 -2.56 14.50 -10.32
N GLY A 17 -3.56 13.99 -9.60
CA GLY A 17 -4.28 12.77 -9.95
C GLY A 17 -3.50 11.48 -9.71
N ARG A 18 -2.42 11.52 -8.92
CA ARG A 18 -1.64 10.33 -8.54
C ARG A 18 -2.11 9.83 -7.19
N PHE A 19 -2.40 8.54 -7.07
CA PHE A 19 -2.75 7.98 -5.76
C PHE A 19 -1.55 8.03 -4.81
N ARG A 20 -1.81 8.37 -3.56
CA ARG A 20 -0.85 8.45 -2.45
C ARG A 20 -1.13 7.45 -1.34
N VAL A 21 -2.37 6.99 -1.25
CA VAL A 21 -2.81 5.98 -0.30
C VAL A 21 -3.63 4.93 -1.04
N LYS A 22 -3.38 3.65 -0.75
CA LYS A 22 -4.22 2.54 -1.17
C LYS A 22 -4.65 1.77 0.08
N LEU A 23 -5.95 1.68 0.31
CA LEU A 23 -6.57 0.77 1.27
C LEU A 23 -7.30 -0.31 0.47
N GLY A 24 -7.09 -1.58 0.79
CA GLY A 24 -7.81 -2.64 0.10
C GLY A 24 -7.52 -4.01 0.67
N VAL A 25 -8.07 -5.02 0.03
CA VAL A 25 -7.74 -6.43 0.29
C VAL A 25 -7.07 -6.96 -0.97
N ASN A 26 -5.96 -7.67 -0.82
CA ASN A 26 -5.27 -8.39 -1.89
C ASN A 26 -5.02 -9.85 -1.46
N GLU A 27 -4.20 -10.57 -2.23
CA GLU A 27 -3.83 -11.97 -1.95
C GLU A 27 -3.09 -12.17 -0.62
N GLU A 28 -2.34 -11.19 -0.13
CA GLU A 28 -1.70 -11.27 1.20
C GLU A 28 -2.71 -11.03 2.34
N GLY A 29 -3.74 -10.23 2.08
CA GLY A 29 -4.80 -9.89 3.03
C GLY A 29 -5.21 -8.42 2.99
N PRO A 30 -5.88 -7.93 4.05
CA PRO A 30 -6.17 -6.51 4.22
C PRO A 30 -4.88 -5.69 4.33
N GLN A 31 -4.77 -4.63 3.52
CA GLN A 31 -3.56 -3.80 3.42
C GLN A 31 -3.85 -2.29 3.38
N PHE A 32 -2.93 -1.52 3.95
CA PHE A 32 -2.84 -0.06 3.88
C PHE A 32 -1.44 0.34 3.41
N ARG A 33 -1.35 1.00 2.25
CA ARG A 33 -0.08 1.33 1.60
C ARG A 33 0.06 2.82 1.31
N LEU A 34 1.22 3.36 1.65
CA LEU A 34 1.63 4.74 1.39
C LEU A 34 2.62 4.81 0.23
N TYR A 35 2.37 5.77 -0.66
CA TYR A 35 3.20 6.05 -1.83
C TYR A 35 3.75 7.47 -1.77
N ASP A 36 4.94 7.67 -2.30
CA ASP A 36 5.53 9.00 -2.43
C ASP A 36 5.10 9.72 -3.73
N GLY A 37 5.76 10.84 -4.00
CA GLY A 37 5.55 11.63 -5.22
C GLY A 37 5.94 10.93 -6.52
N MET A 38 6.71 9.85 -6.48
CA MET A 38 7.17 9.08 -7.63
C MET A 38 6.40 7.76 -7.78
N GLN A 39 5.34 7.56 -6.99
CA GLN A 39 4.59 6.30 -6.88
C GLN A 39 5.42 5.12 -6.36
N THR A 40 6.49 5.41 -5.62
CA THR A 40 7.25 4.39 -4.89
C THR A 40 6.57 4.13 -3.55
N VAL A 41 6.46 2.86 -3.16
CA VAL A 41 5.94 2.47 -1.84
C VAL A 41 6.93 2.92 -0.77
N ARG A 42 6.43 3.58 0.27
CA ARG A 42 7.24 4.01 1.44
C ARG A 42 6.85 3.30 2.72
N ALA A 43 5.59 2.90 2.85
CA ALA A 43 5.14 2.08 3.95
C ALA A 43 3.98 1.17 3.53
N ASP A 44 3.90 -0.01 4.13
CA ASP A 44 2.82 -0.97 3.97
C ASP A 44 2.46 -1.59 5.33
N LEU A 45 1.20 -1.55 5.71
CA LEU A 45 0.65 -2.26 6.86
C LEU A 45 -0.32 -3.32 6.32
N VAL A 46 0.02 -4.59 6.51
CA VAL A 46 -0.75 -5.72 6.00
C VAL A 46 -0.99 -6.76 7.09
N VAL A 47 -2.17 -7.36 7.10
CA VAL A 47 -2.45 -8.54 7.92
C VAL A 47 -2.26 -9.77 7.05
N THR A 48 -1.17 -10.52 7.28
CA THR A 48 -0.89 -11.77 6.57
C THR A 48 -1.33 -12.98 7.39
N GLU A 49 -1.19 -14.18 6.83
CA GLU A 49 -1.42 -15.43 7.56
C GLU A 49 -0.54 -15.57 8.82
N SER A 50 0.64 -14.95 8.82
CA SER A 50 1.56 -14.94 9.97
C SER A 50 1.28 -13.81 10.97
N GLY A 51 0.26 -12.99 10.72
CA GLY A 51 -0.13 -11.86 11.55
C GLY A 51 0.18 -10.48 10.94
N PRO A 52 -0.12 -9.40 11.69
CA PRO A 52 0.09 -8.04 11.22
C PRO A 52 1.57 -7.74 11.00
N THR A 53 1.86 -7.05 9.90
CA THR A 53 3.21 -6.72 9.46
C THR A 53 3.25 -5.28 9.00
N LEU A 54 4.12 -4.48 9.61
CA LEU A 54 4.50 -3.17 9.08
C LEU A 54 5.74 -3.37 8.19
N ARG A 55 5.82 -2.64 7.09
CA ARG A 55 7.00 -2.64 6.20
C ARG A 55 7.34 -1.20 5.88
N ILE A 56 8.58 -0.80 6.13
CA ILE A 56 9.09 0.53 5.78
C ILE A 56 10.13 0.38 4.68
N TYR A 57 10.02 1.22 3.65
CA TYR A 57 10.87 1.18 2.47
C TYR A 57 11.63 2.48 2.31
N ASP A 58 12.87 2.37 1.85
CA ASP A 58 13.70 3.52 1.53
C ASP A 58 13.47 4.07 0.14
N GLU A 59 14.22 5.12 -0.22
CA GLU A 59 14.11 5.83 -1.50
C GLU A 59 14.17 4.91 -2.72
N ALA A 60 15.02 3.87 -2.68
CA ALA A 60 15.17 2.88 -3.75
C ALA A 60 14.05 1.82 -3.75
N GLY A 61 13.12 1.87 -2.80
CA GLY A 61 12.10 0.84 -2.61
C GLY A 61 12.62 -0.39 -1.88
N THR A 62 13.79 -0.29 -1.24
CA THR A 62 14.39 -1.40 -0.50
C THR A 62 13.80 -1.45 0.90
N TYR A 63 13.45 -2.66 1.31
CA TYR A 63 12.89 -2.95 2.63
C TYR A 63 13.90 -2.65 3.74
N ARG A 64 13.52 -1.83 4.73
CA ARG A 64 14.40 -1.43 5.84
C ARG A 64 13.99 -1.96 7.22
N ALA A 65 12.72 -2.28 7.46
CA ALA A 65 12.26 -2.78 8.76
C ALA A 65 10.87 -3.44 8.71
N ARG A 66 10.63 -4.38 9.64
CA ARG A 66 9.33 -5.01 9.96
C ARG A 66 8.72 -4.42 11.22
#